data_AF-A0A075I1E0-F1
#
_entry.id   AF-A0A075I1E0-F1
#
_cell.length_a   1.000
_cell.length_b   1.000
_cell.length_c   1.000
_cell.angle_alpha   90.00
_cell.angle_beta   90.00
_cell.angle_gamma   90.00
#
_symmetry.space_group_name_H-M   'P 1'
#
loop_
_entity.id
_entity.type
_entity.pdbx_description
1 polymer ?
#
loop_
_entity_poly.entity_id
_entity_poly.type
_entity_poly.pdbx_seq_one_letter_code
_entity_poly.pdbx_strand_id
1 'polypeptide(L)'
;MGFTEINGNLSQSSFWNFDALFTPQDHPARELQDTFYLKGLNAKQLATPTQIKNVSNAHKKGWRYYWDIQEAKKWFCEHIPLVSP
;
A
#
# COMPACT_ATOMS: atom_id res chain seq x y z
N MET A 1 -8.30 -25.56 -15.78
CA MET A 1 -7.70 -24.67 -14.77
C MET A 1 -7.89 -23.25 -15.28
N GLY A 2 -8.85 -22.52 -14.72
CA GLY A 2 -9.37 -21.25 -15.26
C GLY A 2 -8.89 -20.02 -14.50
N PHE A 3 -7.62 -20.00 -14.13
CA PHE A 3 -7.00 -18.83 -13.50
C PHE A 3 -6.35 -17.97 -14.58
N THR A 4 -6.55 -16.66 -14.49
CA THR A 4 -5.93 -15.67 -15.37
C THR A 4 -4.77 -15.04 -14.64
N GLU A 5 -3.59 -15.04 -15.27
CA GLU A 5 -2.41 -14.39 -14.75
C GLU A 5 -2.58 -12.87 -14.80
N ILE A 6 -2.28 -12.21 -13.67
CA ILE A 6 -2.43 -10.76 -13.53
C ILE A 6 -1.02 -10.17 -13.51
N ASN A 7 -0.65 -9.43 -14.55
CA ASN A 7 0.62 -8.71 -14.59
C ASN A 7 0.50 -7.46 -13.72
N GLY A 8 0.98 -7.53 -12.48
CA GLY A 8 1.14 -6.38 -11.59
C GLY A 8 2.53 -5.76 -11.74
N ASN A 9 2.62 -4.43 -11.70
CA ASN A 9 3.90 -3.76 -11.53
C ASN A 9 4.52 -4.15 -10.18
N LEU A 10 5.84 -4.39 -10.17
CA LEU A 10 6.65 -4.67 -8.96
C LEU A 10 6.64 -3.53 -7.93
N SER A 11 6.16 -2.36 -8.33
CA SER A 11 5.98 -1.22 -7.46
C SER A 11 4.49 -0.98 -7.29
N GLN A 12 4.05 -0.95 -6.03
CA GLN A 12 2.66 -0.70 -5.64
C GLN A 12 2.64 0.38 -4.57
N SER A 13 1.55 1.16 -4.52
CA SER A 13 1.38 2.15 -3.45
C SER A 13 0.99 1.47 -2.14
N SER A 14 1.38 2.08 -1.02
CA SER A 14 0.96 1.71 0.34
C SER A 14 -0.54 1.50 0.44
N PHE A 15 -1.28 2.36 -0.27
CA PHE A 15 -2.72 2.32 -0.32
C PHE A 15 -3.24 0.95 -0.77
N TRP A 16 -2.74 0.41 -1.89
CA TRP A 16 -3.22 -0.87 -2.39
C TRP A 16 -2.64 -2.06 -1.62
N ASN A 17 -1.39 -1.94 -1.14
CA ASN A 17 -0.72 -3.05 -0.46
C ASN A 17 -1.20 -3.25 0.99
N PHE A 18 -1.60 -2.18 1.69
CA PHE A 18 -1.96 -2.25 3.11
C PHE A 18 -3.33 -1.64 3.42
N ASP A 19 -3.59 -0.40 3.00
CA ASP A 19 -4.81 0.31 3.40
C ASP A 19 -6.07 -0.34 2.79
N ALA A 20 -6.00 -0.76 1.52
CA ALA A 20 -7.08 -1.47 0.84
C ALA A 20 -7.34 -2.86 1.45
N LEU A 21 -6.33 -3.47 2.06
CA LEU A 21 -6.42 -4.73 2.80
C LEU A 21 -6.76 -4.55 4.28
N PHE A 22 -7.12 -3.32 4.70
CA PHE A 22 -7.52 -3.00 6.07
C PHE A 22 -6.42 -3.18 7.14
N THR A 23 -5.15 -3.22 6.72
CA THR A 23 -4.00 -3.32 7.63
C THR A 23 -3.72 -1.95 8.27
N PRO A 24 -3.61 -1.82 9.60
CA PRO A 24 -3.43 -0.51 10.25
C PRO A 24 -2.11 0.16 9.87
N GLN A 25 -2.05 1.49 10.00
CA GLN A 25 -0.87 2.30 9.63
C GLN A 25 0.31 2.13 10.61
N ASP A 26 0.03 1.84 11.87
CA ASP A 26 1.05 1.51 12.89
C ASP A 26 1.46 0.02 12.88
N HIS A 27 1.10 -0.74 11.85
CA HIS A 27 1.40 -2.17 11.81
C HIS A 27 2.90 -2.39 11.55
N PRO A 28 3.60 -3.26 12.32
CA PRO A 28 5.05 -3.50 12.15
C PRO A 28 5.42 -4.03 10.76
N ALA A 29 4.48 -4.69 10.06
CA ALA A 29 4.70 -5.11 8.67
C ALA A 29 4.82 -3.93 7.67
N ARG A 30 4.46 -2.70 8.05
CA ARG A 30 4.72 -1.49 7.25
C ARG A 30 6.08 -0.88 7.52
N GLU A 31 6.66 -1.11 8.70
CA GLU A 31 8.04 -0.79 9.03
C GLU A 31 9.01 -1.87 8.53
N LEU A 32 8.73 -2.46 7.36
CA LEU A 32 9.66 -3.39 6.75
C LEU A 32 10.98 -2.66 6.49
N GLN A 33 12.01 -3.08 7.22
CA GLN A 33 13.38 -2.55 7.19
C GLN A 33 14.06 -2.69 5.81
N ASP A 34 13.38 -3.32 4.84
CA ASP A 34 13.77 -3.50 3.43
C ASP A 34 12.95 -2.66 2.43
N THR A 35 12.19 -1.67 2.90
CA THR A 35 11.40 -0.83 2.00
C THR A 35 12.23 0.32 1.44
N PHE A 36 12.68 0.20 0.19
CA PHE A 36 13.24 1.34 -0.54
C PHE A 36 12.14 2.34 -0.86
N TYR A 37 11.94 3.34 0.00
CA TYR A 37 11.11 4.48 -0.34
C TYR A 37 11.74 5.23 -1.52
N LEU A 38 11.09 5.15 -2.68
CA LEU A 38 11.49 5.89 -3.87
C LEU A 38 11.24 7.39 -3.62
N LYS A 39 12.23 8.07 -3.02
CA LYS A 39 12.21 9.53 -2.79
C LYS A 39 12.01 10.22 -4.14
N GLY A 40 10.81 10.76 -4.35
CA GLY A 40 10.45 11.51 -5.57
C GLY A 40 9.27 10.92 -6.36
N LEU A 41 8.89 9.66 -6.09
CA LEU A 41 7.68 9.07 -6.68
C LEU A 41 6.54 9.17 -5.67
N ASN A 42 5.81 10.28 -5.73
CA ASN A 42 4.48 10.35 -5.12
C ASN A 42 3.46 9.89 -6.15
N ALA A 43 2.57 8.96 -5.78
CA ALA A 43 1.46 8.60 -6.65
C ALA A 43 0.64 9.87 -6.95
N LYS A 44 0.68 10.36 -8.19
CA LYS A 44 -0.18 11.48 -8.63
C LYS A 44 -1.65 11.12 -8.44
N GLN A 45 -2.00 9.85 -8.55
CA GLN A 45 -3.34 9.32 -8.31
C GLN A 45 -3.24 7.92 -7.67
N LEU A 46 -3.63 7.81 -6.40
CA LEU A 46 -3.65 6.53 -5.66
C LEU A 46 -4.88 5.69 -5.99
N ALA A 47 -6.03 6.34 -5.87
CA ALA A 47 -7.36 5.76 -6.07
C ALA A 47 -8.34 6.92 -6.28
N THR A 48 -9.61 6.60 -6.56
CA THR A 48 -10.66 7.62 -6.63
C THR A 48 -10.90 8.26 -5.25
N PRO A 49 -11.33 9.53 -5.18
CA PRO A 49 -11.65 10.19 -3.91
C PRO A 49 -12.65 9.40 -3.06
N THR A 50 -13.61 8.73 -3.71
CA THR A 50 -14.59 7.86 -3.05
C THR A 50 -13.94 6.66 -2.37
N GLN A 51 -13.01 5.98 -3.04
CA GLN A 51 -12.27 4.85 -2.46
C GLN A 51 -11.44 5.28 -1.26
N ILE A 52 -10.71 6.39 -1.36
CA ILE A 52 -9.90 6.95 -0.26
C ILE A 52 -10.81 7.27 0.93
N LYS A 53 -11.96 7.91 0.69
CA LYS A 53 -12.92 8.23 1.75
C LYS A 53 -13.48 6.98 2.43
N ASN A 54 -13.80 5.95 1.67
CA ASN A 54 -14.33 4.70 2.21
C ASN A 54 -13.29 3.99 3.09
N VAL A 55 -12.05 3.88 2.61
CA VAL A 55 -10.93 3.28 3.35
C VAL A 55 -10.64 4.09 4.62
N SER A 56 -10.50 5.40 4.52
CA SER A 56 -10.28 6.29 5.67
C SER A 56 -11.37 6.14 6.74
N ASN A 57 -12.65 6.13 6.33
CA ASN A 57 -13.77 5.94 7.24
C ASN A 57 -13.76 4.55 7.90
N ALA A 58 -13.46 3.51 7.12
CA ALA A 58 -13.35 2.15 7.65
C ALA A 58 -12.23 2.07 8.71
N HIS A 59 -11.07 2.64 8.43
CA HIS A 59 -9.93 2.65 9.37
C HIS A 59 -10.24 3.44 10.64
N LYS A 60 -10.84 4.63 10.50
CA LYS A 60 -11.25 5.44 11.64
C LYS A 60 -12.25 4.70 12.52
N LYS A 61 -13.19 3.95 11.93
CA LYS A 61 -14.20 3.19 12.67
C LYS A 61 -13.64 1.91 13.31
N GLY A 62 -12.81 1.17 12.59
CA GLY A 62 -12.28 -0.12 13.05
C GLY A 62 -11.12 0.01 14.03
N TRP A 63 -10.20 0.92 13.75
CA TRP A 63 -8.95 1.06 14.50
C TRP A 63 -8.88 2.30 15.39
N ARG A 64 -9.89 3.18 15.34
CA ARG A 64 -10.04 4.37 16.21
C ARG A 64 -8.88 5.37 16.15
N TYR A 65 -8.16 5.44 15.03
CA TYR A 65 -7.13 6.45 14.77
C TYR A 65 -7.44 7.29 13.52
N TYR A 66 -6.67 8.37 13.32
CA TYR A 66 -6.77 9.20 12.12
C TYR A 66 -5.90 8.62 11.01
N TRP A 67 -6.55 8.17 9.94
CA TRP A 67 -5.87 7.66 8.77
C TRP A 67 -5.16 8.79 8.00
N ASP A 68 -3.84 8.69 7.82
CA ASP A 68 -3.03 9.67 7.09
C ASP A 68 -2.88 9.29 5.62
N ILE A 69 -3.22 10.21 4.73
CA ILE A 69 -3.08 10.04 3.28
C ILE A 69 -1.62 10.08 2.82
N GLN A 70 -0.71 10.72 3.56
CA GLN A 70 0.70 10.78 3.20
C GLN A 70 1.37 9.42 3.35
N GLU A 71 1.02 8.67 4.41
CA GLU A 71 1.42 7.26 4.56
C GLU A 71 0.92 6.38 3.42
N ALA A 72 -0.32 6.62 2.97
CA ALA A 72 -0.92 5.91 1.85
C ALA A 72 -0.24 6.20 0.49
N LYS A 73 0.38 7.38 0.36
CA LYS A 73 1.08 7.84 -0.86
C LYS A 73 2.47 7.26 -1.05
N LYS A 74 3.06 6.70 0.01
CA LYS A 74 4.38 6.09 -0.07
C LYS A 74 4.35 4.90 -1.04
N TRP A 75 5.33 4.84 -1.94
CA TRP A 75 5.50 3.71 -2.84
C TRP A 75 6.39 2.66 -2.20
N PHE A 76 5.95 1.40 -2.33
CA PHE A 76 6.69 0.22 -1.94
C PHE A 76 7.26 -0.40 -3.20
N CYS A 77 8.53 -0.74 -3.18
CA CYS A 77 9.12 -1.68 -4.13
C CYS A 77 9.47 -2.91 -3.30
N GLU A 78 8.76 -4.01 -3.52
CA GLU A 78 9.14 -5.27 -2.89
C GLU A 78 10.44 -5.75 -3.53
N HIS A 79 11.47 -5.96 -2.71
CA HIS A 79 12.64 -6.70 -3.15
C HIS A 79 12.20 -8.15 -3.31
N ILE A 80 11.95 -8.60 -4.54
CA ILE A 80 12.00 -10.03 -4.82
C ILE A 80 13.47 -10.39 -4.57
N PRO A 81 13.80 -11.26 -3.58
CA PRO A 81 15.15 -11.80 -3.52
C PRO A 81 15.38 -12.44 -4.87
N LEU A 82 16.28 -11.86 -5.66
CA LEU A 82 16.69 -12.42 -6.94
C LEU A 82 17.01 -13.87 -6.63
N VAL A 83 16.15 -14.77 -7.10
CA VAL A 83 16.40 -16.20 -7.05
C VAL A 83 17.73 -16.35 -7.78
N SER A 84 18.77 -16.54 -6.98
CA SER A 84 20.11 -16.73 -7.49
C SER A 84 20.11 -18.07 -8.23
N PRO A 85 20.78 -18.17 -9.39
CA PRO A 85 20.61 -19.25 -10.36
C PRO A 85 20.89 -20.64 -9.78
#